data_AF-A0A3D8QFI7-F1
#
_entry.id   AF-A0A3D8QFI7-F1
#
_cell.length_a   1.000
_cell.length_b   1.000
_cell.length_c   1.000
_cell.angle_alpha   90.00
_cell.angle_beta   90.00
_cell.angle_gamma   90.00
#
_symmetry.space_group_name_H-M   'P 1'
#
loop_
_entity.id
_entity.type
_entity.pdbx_description
1 polymer ?
#
loop_
_entity_poly.entity_id
_entity_poly.type
_entity_poly.pdbx_seq_one_letter_code
_entity_poly.pdbx_strand_id
1 'polypeptide(L)'
;MNNEPLLSMKEHPYYPPGLLLPAFISNDIPVPILVTSFAIATLFIFWFTSILARSVRPRIGNGQKWTAIWFMLCGCIHLFFEGYFALNNAQIPSRTHLFGQLWKEYAKSDRRYMTRDSFVVYNPLRYSLQLITSVGQLYGDILYYATFFFDETVYGEVYCRPEGFYFWVYYIMLNGFWIVIPSWVIGNTIIEITTAFQVAKGVNEKARSK
;
A
#
# COMPACT_ATOMS: atom_id res chain seq x y z
N MET A 1 -43.96 0.27 -17.13
CA MET A 1 -43.41 -0.62 -16.09
C MET A 1 -41.96 -0.86 -16.44
N ASN A 2 -41.05 -0.25 -15.68
CA ASN A 2 -39.62 -0.27 -15.96
C ASN A 2 -39.05 -1.61 -15.50
N ASN A 3 -38.68 -2.48 -16.44
CA ASN A 3 -37.94 -3.69 -16.15
C ASN A 3 -36.44 -3.35 -16.12
N GLU A 4 -36.00 -2.67 -15.07
CA GLU A 4 -34.60 -2.70 -14.69
C GLU A 4 -34.27 -4.16 -14.31
N PRO A 5 -33.27 -4.81 -14.92
CA PRO A 5 -32.87 -6.14 -14.50
C PRO A 5 -32.35 -6.01 -13.07
N LEU A 6 -33.12 -6.49 -12.10
CA LEU A 6 -32.65 -6.76 -10.75
C LEU A 6 -31.31 -7.47 -10.90
N LEU A 7 -30.21 -6.79 -10.55
CA LEU A 7 -28.88 -7.38 -10.48
C LEU A 7 -29.03 -8.68 -9.69
N SER A 8 -29.03 -9.81 -10.41
CA SER A 8 -29.25 -11.13 -9.83
C SER A 8 -28.20 -11.31 -8.75
N MET A 9 -28.66 -11.31 -7.49
CA MET A 9 -27.82 -11.57 -6.34
C MET A 9 -27.35 -13.01 -6.44
N LYS A 10 -26.19 -13.22 -7.05
CA LYS A 10 -25.60 -14.54 -7.14
C LYS A 10 -25.21 -14.99 -5.74
N GLU A 11 -25.73 -16.15 -5.34
CA GLU A 11 -25.50 -16.72 -4.02
C GLU A 11 -23.99 -16.88 -3.75
N HIS A 12 -23.55 -16.52 -2.55
CA HIS A 12 -22.15 -16.54 -2.15
C HIS A 12 -21.98 -16.93 -0.68
N PRO A 13 -20.81 -17.43 -0.25
CA PRO A 13 -20.60 -17.91 1.11
C PRO A 13 -20.26 -16.81 2.14
N TYR A 14 -20.14 -15.55 1.72
CA TYR A 14 -19.76 -14.44 2.61
C TYR A 14 -20.96 -13.91 3.42
N TYR A 15 -20.72 -13.50 4.66
CA TYR A 15 -21.74 -12.87 5.50
C TYR A 15 -21.80 -11.34 5.26
N PRO A 16 -22.97 -10.69 5.29
CA PRO A 16 -24.30 -11.29 5.32
C PRO A 16 -24.68 -11.89 3.95
N PRO A 17 -25.60 -12.87 3.89
CA PRO A 17 -26.01 -13.53 2.65
C PRO A 17 -26.57 -12.60 1.56
N GLY A 18 -27.05 -11.40 1.94
CA GLY A 18 -27.55 -10.36 1.03
C GLY A 18 -26.49 -9.36 0.56
N LEU A 19 -25.20 -9.69 0.64
CA LEU A 19 -24.13 -8.80 0.19
C LEU A 19 -24.06 -8.75 -1.35
N LEU A 20 -23.93 -7.55 -1.92
CA LEU A 20 -23.78 -7.40 -3.36
C LEU A 20 -22.33 -7.64 -3.76
N LEU A 21 -22.05 -8.77 -4.40
CA LEU A 21 -20.76 -9.07 -5.03
C LEU A 21 -20.95 -9.26 -6.55
N PRO A 22 -20.93 -8.16 -7.32
CA PRO A 22 -21.05 -8.23 -8.77
C PRO A 22 -19.98 -9.15 -9.37
N ALA A 23 -20.37 -9.97 -10.34
CA ALA A 23 -19.49 -10.91 -11.02
C ALA A 23 -18.83 -11.99 -10.12
N PHE A 24 -19.42 -12.32 -8.97
CA PHE A 24 -18.91 -13.41 -8.13
C PHE A 24 -18.87 -14.76 -8.88
N ILE A 25 -17.74 -15.46 -8.77
CA ILE A 25 -17.55 -16.82 -9.26
C ILE A 25 -16.97 -17.64 -8.11
N SER A 26 -17.65 -18.73 -7.75
CA SER A 26 -17.18 -19.67 -6.72
C SER A 26 -15.84 -20.29 -7.08
N ASN A 27 -15.08 -20.69 -6.07
CA ASN A 27 -13.85 -21.46 -6.27
C ASN A 27 -14.17 -22.81 -6.94
N ASP A 28 -13.44 -23.14 -7.99
CA ASP A 28 -13.43 -24.45 -8.65
C ASP A 28 -12.29 -25.34 -8.12
N ILE A 29 -11.23 -24.75 -7.55
CA ILE A 29 -10.18 -25.50 -6.85
C ILE A 29 -10.70 -25.88 -5.44
N PRO A 30 -10.68 -27.18 -5.07
CA PRO A 30 -11.03 -27.63 -3.73
C PRO A 30 -10.15 -27.00 -2.65
N VAL A 31 -10.75 -26.68 -1.50
CA VAL A 31 -10.07 -26.07 -0.34
C VAL A 31 -8.81 -26.82 0.08
N PRO A 32 -8.79 -28.17 0.17
CA PRO A 32 -7.56 -28.89 0.52
C PRO A 32 -6.40 -28.60 -0.44
N ILE A 33 -6.67 -28.48 -1.75
CA ILE A 33 -5.63 -28.17 -2.75
C ILE A 33 -5.12 -26.74 -2.56
N LEU A 34 -6.00 -25.77 -2.28
CA LEU A 34 -5.61 -24.41 -1.96
C LEU A 34 -4.67 -24.38 -0.74
N VAL A 35 -5.08 -24.99 0.37
CA VAL A 35 -4.29 -25.02 1.61
C VAL A 35 -2.96 -25.76 1.40
N THR A 36 -2.97 -26.91 0.74
CA THR A 36 -1.75 -27.67 0.46
C THR A 36 -0.81 -26.90 -0.46
N SER A 37 -1.31 -26.19 -1.47
CA SER A 37 -0.47 -25.35 -2.35
C SER A 37 0.24 -24.24 -1.57
N PHE A 38 -0.46 -23.58 -0.65
CA PHE A 38 0.10 -22.55 0.21
C PHE A 38 1.14 -23.14 1.19
N ALA A 39 0.86 -24.33 1.76
CA ALA A 39 1.79 -25.04 2.63
C ALA A 39 3.06 -25.46 1.89
N ILE A 40 2.96 -25.98 0.67
CA ILE A 40 4.13 -26.34 -0.16
C ILE A 40 4.98 -25.11 -0.45
N ALA A 41 4.37 -23.98 -0.84
CA ALA A 41 5.10 -22.73 -1.08
C ALA A 41 5.83 -22.24 0.18
N THR A 42 5.17 -22.32 1.35
CA THR A 42 5.77 -21.96 2.65
C THR A 42 6.96 -22.86 2.98
N LEU A 43 6.82 -24.18 2.82
CA LEU A 43 7.90 -25.14 3.06
C LEU A 43 9.06 -24.95 2.10
N PHE A 44 8.78 -24.60 0.84
CA PHE A 44 9.81 -24.25 -0.14
C PHE A 44 10.61 -23.01 0.30
N ILE A 45 9.94 -21.95 0.77
CA ILE A 45 10.61 -20.76 1.32
C ILE A 45 11.49 -21.13 2.51
N PHE A 46 11.01 -22.00 3.40
CA PHE A 46 11.78 -22.44 4.58
C PHE A 46 13.04 -23.20 4.16
N TRP A 47 12.90 -24.13 3.22
CA TRP A 47 14.00 -24.91 2.69
C TRP A 47 15.02 -24.03 1.96
N PHE A 48 14.56 -23.19 1.03
CA PHE A 48 15.42 -22.31 0.24
C PHE A 48 16.17 -21.32 1.12
N THR A 49 15.48 -20.64 2.03
CA THR A 49 16.10 -19.68 2.96
C THR A 49 17.09 -20.39 3.89
N SER A 50 16.81 -21.62 4.30
CA SER A 50 17.73 -22.42 5.11
C SER A 50 19.05 -22.72 4.38
N ILE A 51 18.98 -23.05 3.09
CA ILE A 51 20.16 -23.30 2.26
C ILE A 51 20.96 -22.01 2.07
N LEU A 52 20.28 -20.93 1.68
CA LEU A 52 20.92 -19.63 1.44
C LEU A 52 21.58 -19.07 2.71
N ALA A 53 20.91 -19.17 3.86
CA ALA A 53 21.48 -18.73 5.12
C ALA A 53 22.76 -19.51 5.49
N ARG A 54 22.78 -20.82 5.22
CA ARG A 54 23.96 -21.67 5.46
C ARG A 54 25.08 -21.44 4.45
N SER A 55 24.77 -21.14 3.19
CA SER A 55 25.80 -20.85 2.18
C SER A 55 26.51 -19.53 2.47
N VAL A 56 25.80 -18.53 3.02
CA VAL A 56 26.39 -17.24 3.43
C VAL A 56 27.08 -17.34 4.79
N ARG A 57 26.48 -18.05 5.76
CA ARG A 57 27.03 -18.23 7.11
C ARG A 57 26.93 -19.70 7.55
N PRO A 58 27.97 -20.51 7.31
CA PRO A 58 27.95 -21.96 7.59
C PRO A 58 27.65 -22.32 9.06
N ARG A 59 28.04 -21.45 10.00
CA ARG A 59 27.80 -21.61 11.45
C ARG A 59 26.72 -20.65 11.97
N ILE A 60 25.63 -20.47 11.22
CA ILE A 60 24.49 -19.67 11.69
C ILE A 60 23.76 -20.37 12.85
N GLY A 61 23.45 -19.64 13.90
CA GLY A 61 22.66 -20.17 15.03
C GLY A 61 21.19 -20.37 14.67
N ASN A 62 20.52 -21.30 15.33
CA ASN A 62 19.11 -21.64 15.04
C ASN A 62 18.17 -20.43 15.19
N GLY A 63 18.37 -19.57 16.19
CA GLY A 63 17.54 -18.36 16.37
C GLY A 63 17.63 -17.42 15.17
N GLN A 64 18.85 -17.07 14.74
CA GLN A 64 19.08 -16.22 13.56
C GLN A 64 18.53 -16.83 12.28
N LYS A 65 18.65 -18.16 12.13
CA LYS A 65 18.09 -18.89 11.00
C LYS A 65 16.56 -18.77 10.96
N TRP A 66 15.88 -18.99 12.08
CA TRP A 66 14.42 -18.84 12.16
C TRP A 66 13.96 -17.40 11.94
N THR A 67 14.70 -16.42 12.46
CA THR A 67 14.46 -15.00 12.14
C THR A 67 14.56 -14.73 10.63
N ALA A 68 15.59 -15.24 9.96
CA ALA A 68 15.76 -15.07 8.52
C ALA A 68 14.62 -15.73 7.72
N ILE A 69 14.21 -16.95 8.11
CA ILE A 69 13.07 -17.65 7.51
C ILE A 69 11.78 -16.87 7.68
N TRP A 70 11.53 -16.36 8.90
CA TRP A 70 10.35 -15.54 9.21
C TRP A 70 10.29 -14.30 8.31
N PHE A 71 11.37 -13.51 8.26
CA PHE A 71 11.40 -12.30 7.44
C PHE A 71 11.28 -12.60 5.94
N MET A 72 11.87 -13.70 5.45
CA MET A 72 11.70 -14.11 4.07
C MET A 72 10.25 -14.50 3.77
N LEU A 73 9.62 -15.28 4.65
CA LEU A 73 8.21 -15.63 4.52
C LEU A 73 7.32 -14.38 4.49
N CYS A 74 7.51 -13.45 5.43
CA CYS A 74 6.80 -12.18 5.44
C CYS A 74 7.01 -11.41 4.14
N GLY A 75 8.26 -11.26 3.69
CA GLY A 75 8.58 -10.58 2.44
C GLY A 75 7.87 -11.20 1.24
N CYS A 76 7.86 -12.53 1.13
CA CYS A 76 7.13 -13.22 0.06
C CYS A 76 5.62 -13.03 0.14
N ILE A 77 5.02 -13.11 1.33
CA ILE A 77 3.59 -12.87 1.52
C ILE A 77 3.23 -11.44 1.10
N HIS A 78 3.96 -10.43 1.56
CA HIS A 78 3.69 -9.03 1.22
C HIS A 78 3.91 -8.73 -0.27
N LEU A 79 5.01 -9.18 -0.85
CA LEU A 79 5.35 -8.85 -2.24
C LEU A 79 4.50 -9.61 -3.26
N PHE A 80 4.26 -10.91 -3.04
CA PHE A 80 3.56 -11.74 -4.02
C PHE A 80 2.08 -11.91 -3.70
N PHE A 81 1.74 -12.34 -2.49
CA PHE A 81 0.36 -12.69 -2.15
C PHE A 81 -0.50 -11.42 -1.93
N GLU A 82 -0.06 -10.52 -1.06
CA GLU A 82 -0.71 -9.22 -0.85
C GLU A 82 -0.47 -8.26 -2.02
N GLY A 83 0.70 -8.27 -2.65
CA GLY A 83 0.95 -7.52 -3.89
C GLY A 83 -0.02 -7.89 -5.01
N TYR A 84 -0.32 -9.19 -5.18
CA TYR A 84 -1.37 -9.63 -6.12
C TYR A 84 -2.73 -9.04 -5.76
N PHE A 85 -3.11 -9.05 -4.48
CA PHE A 85 -4.35 -8.41 -4.03
C PHE A 85 -4.36 -6.90 -4.29
N ALA A 86 -3.27 -6.20 -3.97
CA ALA A 86 -3.14 -4.76 -4.20
C ALA A 86 -3.37 -4.39 -5.68
N LEU A 87 -2.92 -5.23 -6.62
CA LEU A 87 -3.13 -5.04 -8.06
C LEU A 87 -4.50 -5.51 -8.56
N ASN A 88 -5.14 -6.48 -7.88
CA ASN A 88 -6.32 -7.19 -8.39
C ASN A 88 -7.58 -7.08 -7.52
N ASN A 89 -7.56 -6.32 -6.42
CA ASN A 89 -8.64 -6.24 -5.43
C ASN A 89 -10.01 -5.89 -6.03
N ALA A 90 -10.08 -5.31 -7.24
CA ALA A 90 -11.32 -5.04 -7.98
C ALA A 90 -12.00 -6.30 -8.51
N GLN A 91 -11.19 -7.29 -8.87
CA GLN A 91 -11.62 -8.43 -9.65
C GLN A 91 -11.58 -9.73 -8.84
N ILE A 92 -11.14 -9.70 -7.57
CA ILE A 92 -11.05 -10.90 -6.73
C ILE A 92 -12.34 -11.74 -6.74
N PRO A 93 -13.56 -11.17 -6.66
CA PRO A 93 -14.78 -11.96 -6.72
C PRO A 93 -14.92 -12.83 -7.98
N SER A 94 -14.36 -12.41 -9.12
CA SER A 94 -14.44 -13.12 -10.40
C SER A 94 -13.18 -13.91 -10.76
N ARG A 95 -12.08 -13.79 -10.00
CA ARG A 95 -10.83 -14.49 -10.30
C ARG A 95 -10.93 -15.99 -10.04
N THR A 96 -10.51 -16.78 -11.02
CA THR A 96 -10.43 -18.25 -10.95
C THR A 96 -9.00 -18.78 -10.94
N HIS A 97 -7.99 -17.91 -10.97
CA HIS A 97 -6.59 -18.35 -10.78
C HIS A 97 -6.30 -18.66 -9.30
N LEU A 98 -5.28 -19.47 -9.05
CA LEU A 98 -4.89 -19.94 -7.71
C LEU A 98 -4.88 -18.84 -6.64
N PHE A 99 -4.23 -17.71 -6.90
CA PHE A 99 -4.13 -16.61 -5.93
C PHE A 99 -5.48 -15.95 -5.66
N GLY A 100 -6.30 -15.75 -6.69
CA GLY A 100 -7.66 -15.22 -6.53
C GLY A 100 -8.55 -16.15 -5.72
N GLN A 101 -8.39 -17.46 -5.90
CA GLN A 101 -9.14 -18.46 -5.14
C GLN A 101 -8.67 -18.58 -3.70
N LEU A 102 -7.35 -18.50 -3.44
CA LEU A 102 -6.79 -18.39 -2.09
C LEU A 102 -7.32 -17.14 -1.37
N TRP A 103 -7.37 -15.98 -2.05
CA TRP A 103 -7.95 -14.76 -1.49
C TRP A 103 -9.45 -14.89 -1.22
N LYS A 104 -10.21 -15.52 -2.12
CA LYS A 104 -11.63 -15.81 -1.89
C LYS A 104 -11.85 -16.74 -0.69
N GLU A 105 -10.98 -17.74 -0.52
CA GLU A 105 -11.05 -18.64 0.63
C GLU A 105 -10.73 -17.90 1.93
N TYR A 106 -9.63 -17.14 1.94
CA TYR A 106 -9.23 -16.32 3.09
C TYR A 106 -10.30 -15.29 3.46
N ALA A 107 -10.94 -14.66 2.47
CA ALA A 107 -11.97 -13.66 2.69
C ALA A 107 -13.27 -14.19 3.31
N LYS A 108 -13.45 -15.52 3.43
CA LYS A 108 -14.53 -16.07 4.26
C LYS A 108 -14.33 -15.73 5.74
N SER A 109 -13.07 -15.56 6.18
CA SER A 109 -12.72 -15.10 7.53
C SER A 109 -12.91 -13.58 7.69
N ASP A 110 -12.59 -12.81 6.66
CA ASP A 110 -12.76 -11.35 6.63
C ASP A 110 -13.28 -10.90 5.26
N ARG A 111 -14.57 -10.58 5.21
CA ARG A 111 -15.26 -10.21 3.97
C ARG A 111 -14.72 -8.92 3.33
N ARG A 112 -13.97 -8.09 4.07
CA ARG A 112 -13.48 -6.79 3.59
C ARG A 112 -12.58 -6.92 2.37
N TYR A 113 -11.93 -8.06 2.20
CA TYR A 113 -11.17 -8.41 1.00
C TYR A 113 -12.06 -8.67 -0.23
N MET A 114 -13.35 -9.00 -0.06
CA MET A 114 -14.31 -9.08 -1.17
C MET A 114 -14.98 -7.74 -1.46
N THR A 115 -15.23 -6.93 -0.43
CA THR A 115 -15.98 -5.67 -0.56
C THR A 115 -15.09 -4.46 -0.80
N ARG A 116 -13.78 -4.65 -0.91
CA ARG A 116 -12.78 -3.57 -1.06
C ARG A 116 -12.93 -2.50 0.01
N ASP A 117 -13.07 -2.93 1.26
CA ASP A 117 -13.21 -1.99 2.37
C ASP A 117 -12.06 -0.98 2.38
N SER A 118 -12.38 0.27 2.67
CA SER A 118 -11.39 1.34 2.57
C SER A 118 -10.24 1.18 3.55
N PHE A 119 -10.35 0.42 4.64
CA PHE A 119 -9.21 0.15 5.53
C PHE A 119 -8.32 -1.00 5.04
N VAL A 120 -8.86 -1.89 4.19
CA VAL A 120 -8.13 -3.06 3.66
C VAL A 120 -7.47 -2.73 2.32
N VAL A 121 -8.15 -1.94 1.48
CA VAL A 121 -7.64 -1.55 0.16
C VAL A 121 -6.96 -0.19 0.18
N TYR A 122 -7.42 0.73 1.03
CA TYR A 122 -6.78 2.02 1.21
C TYR A 122 -6.14 2.08 2.60
N ASN A 123 -5.01 2.78 2.69
CA ASN A 123 -4.50 3.16 4.00
C ASN A 123 -5.19 4.49 4.36
N PRO A 124 -6.05 4.54 5.40
CA PRO A 124 -6.76 5.76 5.79
C PRO A 124 -5.79 6.87 6.20
N LEU A 125 -4.58 6.51 6.64
CA LEU A 125 -3.51 7.43 6.98
C LEU A 125 -2.65 7.81 5.77
N ARG A 126 -2.87 7.25 4.58
CA ARG A 126 -2.07 7.55 3.38
C ARG A 126 -1.95 9.06 3.15
N TYR A 127 -3.09 9.74 3.09
CA TYR A 127 -3.13 11.17 2.83
C TYR A 127 -2.59 11.99 4.01
N SER A 128 -2.89 11.58 5.25
CA SER A 128 -2.31 12.23 6.44
C SER A 128 -0.78 12.11 6.49
N LEU A 129 -0.24 10.94 6.19
CA LEU A 129 1.21 10.69 6.18
C LEU A 129 1.89 11.41 5.01
N GLN A 130 1.28 11.39 3.81
CA GLN A 130 1.77 12.17 2.67
C GLN A 130 1.85 13.66 3.02
N LEU A 131 0.80 14.22 3.63
CA LEU A 131 0.78 15.63 4.04
C LEU A 131 1.88 15.94 5.07
N ILE A 132 1.98 15.14 6.13
CA ILE A 132 2.98 15.35 7.21
C ILE A 132 4.40 15.26 6.66
N THR A 133 4.71 14.22 5.89
CA THR A 133 6.06 14.04 5.32
C THR A 133 6.39 15.14 4.33
N SER A 134 5.47 15.52 3.46
CA SER A 134 5.71 16.57 2.46
C SER A 134 5.84 17.97 3.07
N VAL A 135 5.05 18.30 4.10
CA VAL A 135 5.23 19.55 4.86
C VAL A 135 6.57 19.55 5.59
N GLY A 136 6.98 18.42 6.17
CA GLY A 136 8.28 18.28 6.83
C GLY A 136 9.44 18.49 5.86
N GLN A 137 9.36 17.96 4.63
CA GLN A 137 10.35 18.17 3.57
C GLN A 137 10.46 19.65 3.20
N LEU A 138 9.33 20.32 2.94
CA LEU A 138 9.32 21.76 2.62
C LEU A 138 9.87 22.62 3.77
N TYR A 139 9.49 22.31 5.01
CA TYR A 139 10.02 23.02 6.17
C TYR A 139 11.54 22.84 6.28
N GLY A 140 12.03 21.62 6.08
CA GLY A 140 13.46 21.31 6.06
C GLY A 140 14.21 22.10 4.99
N ASP A 141 13.70 22.15 3.76
CA ASP A 141 14.34 22.89 2.66
C ASP A 141 14.30 24.40 2.89
N ILE A 142 13.18 24.94 3.39
CA ILE A 142 13.08 26.37 3.74
C ILE A 142 14.15 26.72 4.77
N LEU A 143 14.28 25.91 5.82
CA LEU A 143 15.33 26.12 6.81
C LEU A 143 16.73 25.98 6.21
N TYR A 144 16.95 24.96 5.37
CA TYR A 144 18.24 24.71 4.74
C TYR A 144 18.74 25.91 3.91
N TYR A 145 17.87 26.50 3.10
CA TYR A 145 18.19 27.72 2.34
C TYR A 145 18.30 28.94 3.25
N ALA A 146 17.38 29.09 4.22
CA ALA A 146 17.39 30.23 5.12
C ALA A 146 18.68 30.28 5.96
N THR A 147 19.14 29.16 6.50
CA THR A 147 20.38 29.11 7.29
C THR A 147 21.61 29.38 6.43
N PHE A 148 21.66 28.85 5.21
CA PHE A 148 22.76 29.14 4.29
C PHE A 148 22.88 30.63 3.98
N PHE A 149 21.78 31.29 3.60
CA PHE A 149 21.80 32.73 3.32
C PHE A 149 21.98 33.56 4.58
N PHE A 150 21.43 33.15 5.72
CA PHE A 150 21.63 33.83 6.98
C PHE A 150 23.10 33.82 7.39
N ASP A 151 23.76 32.66 7.36
CA ASP A 151 25.16 32.55 7.76
C ASP A 151 26.08 33.32 6.80
N GLU A 152 25.80 33.30 5.50
CA GLU A 152 26.54 34.08 4.52
C GLU A 152 26.36 35.59 4.74
N THR A 153 25.14 36.06 5.00
CA THR A 153 24.84 37.49 5.14
C THR A 153 25.24 38.07 6.50
N VAL A 154 25.12 37.30 7.58
CA VAL A 154 25.35 37.75 8.95
C VAL A 154 26.77 37.45 9.42
N TYR A 155 27.30 36.28 9.10
CA TYR A 155 28.63 35.83 9.56
C TYR A 155 29.69 35.89 8.46
N GLY A 156 29.31 36.07 7.19
CA GLY A 156 30.25 36.08 6.07
C GLY A 156 30.82 34.68 5.75
N GLU A 157 30.18 33.62 6.25
CA GLU A 157 30.63 32.26 6.09
C GLU A 157 30.16 31.70 4.73
N VAL A 158 31.12 31.39 3.86
CA VAL A 158 30.83 30.85 2.52
C VAL A 158 31.04 29.34 2.53
N TYR A 159 29.95 28.59 2.67
CA TYR A 159 29.98 27.13 2.66
C TYR A 159 30.05 26.52 1.26
N CYS A 160 29.50 27.20 0.25
CA CYS A 160 29.47 26.68 -1.12
C CYS A 160 30.81 26.91 -1.82
N ARG A 161 31.21 25.93 -2.64
CA ARG A 161 32.38 26.04 -3.51
C ARG A 161 32.17 27.16 -4.54
N PRO A 162 33.20 27.95 -4.87
CA PRO A 162 33.06 29.13 -5.73
C PRO A 162 32.70 28.79 -7.17
N GLU A 163 32.93 27.55 -7.62
CA GLU A 163 32.56 27.13 -8.96
C GLU A 163 31.04 27.00 -9.10
N GLY A 164 30.42 27.81 -9.97
CA GLY A 164 28.97 27.93 -10.08
C GLY A 164 28.21 26.63 -10.37
N PHE A 165 28.88 25.58 -10.86
CA PHE A 165 28.33 24.23 -11.01
C PHE A 165 27.82 23.67 -9.66
N TYR A 166 28.59 23.82 -8.58
CA TYR A 166 28.19 23.29 -7.27
C TYR A 166 26.99 24.04 -6.70
N PHE A 167 26.92 25.35 -6.93
CA PHE A 167 25.76 26.12 -6.49
C PHE A 167 24.51 25.76 -7.30
N TRP A 168 24.55 25.90 -8.63
CA TRP A 168 23.34 25.74 -9.44
C TRP A 168 22.86 24.30 -9.56
N VAL A 169 23.78 23.35 -9.73
CA VAL A 169 23.41 21.94 -9.94
C VAL A 169 23.20 21.24 -8.60
N TYR A 170 24.20 21.25 -7.72
CA TYR A 170 24.11 20.49 -6.47
C TYR A 170 23.19 21.18 -5.47
N TYR A 171 23.39 22.49 -5.26
CA TYR A 171 22.69 23.20 -4.18
C TYR A 171 21.27 23.62 -4.57
N ILE A 172 21.03 24.09 -5.79
CA ILE A 172 19.69 24.49 -6.26
C ILE A 172 18.95 23.32 -6.92
N MET A 173 19.45 22.78 -8.03
CA MET A 173 18.68 21.84 -8.85
C MET A 173 18.36 20.53 -8.12
N LEU A 174 19.34 19.90 -7.47
CA LEU A 174 19.08 18.64 -6.77
C LEU A 174 18.05 18.88 -5.65
N ASN A 175 18.31 19.80 -4.70
CA ASN A 175 17.35 20.10 -3.64
C ASN A 175 15.98 20.59 -4.16
N GLY A 176 15.91 21.16 -5.37
CA GLY A 176 14.65 21.51 -6.03
C GLY A 176 13.65 20.34 -6.15
N PHE A 177 14.10 19.09 -6.25
CA PHE A 177 13.19 17.93 -6.25
C PHE A 177 12.43 17.78 -4.92
N TRP A 178 13.07 18.11 -3.80
CA TRP A 178 12.50 18.07 -2.46
C TRP A 178 11.57 19.26 -2.16
N ILE A 179 11.54 20.26 -3.04
CA ILE A 179 10.52 21.32 -3.02
C ILE A 179 9.35 20.98 -3.94
N VAL A 180 9.64 20.68 -5.21
CA VAL A 180 8.61 20.57 -6.25
C VAL A 180 7.71 19.35 -6.04
N ILE A 181 8.29 18.17 -5.77
CA ILE A 181 7.52 16.94 -5.61
C ILE A 181 6.63 17.02 -4.37
N PRO A 182 7.15 17.41 -3.18
CA PRO A 182 6.31 17.54 -1.98
C PRO A 182 5.22 18.60 -2.11
N SER A 183 5.49 19.73 -2.77
CA SER A 183 4.47 20.75 -3.05
C SER A 183 3.30 20.20 -3.88
N TRP A 184 3.61 19.42 -4.92
CA TRP A 184 2.59 18.76 -5.74
C TRP A 184 1.81 17.71 -4.94
N VAL A 185 2.49 16.90 -4.13
CA VAL A 185 1.84 15.90 -3.25
C VAL A 185 0.91 16.56 -2.24
N ILE A 186 1.30 17.68 -1.63
CA ILE A 186 0.45 18.45 -0.72
C ILE A 186 -0.81 18.93 -1.44
N GLY A 187 -0.68 19.53 -2.62
CA GLY A 187 -1.82 20.01 -3.40
C GLY A 187 -2.82 18.89 -3.70
N ASN A 188 -2.34 17.77 -4.24
CA ASN A 188 -3.19 16.61 -4.51
C ASN A 188 -3.84 16.07 -3.23
N THR A 189 -3.08 15.99 -2.14
CA THR A 189 -3.57 15.47 -0.86
C THR A 189 -4.70 16.32 -0.30
N ILE A 190 -4.58 17.65 -0.35
CA ILE A 190 -5.62 18.58 0.10
C ILE A 190 -6.89 18.42 -0.74
N ILE A 191 -6.75 18.29 -2.06
CA ILE A 191 -7.89 18.08 -2.98
C ILE A 191 -8.63 16.79 -2.63
N GLU A 192 -7.90 15.67 -2.45
CA GLU A 192 -8.50 14.37 -2.13
C GLU A 192 -9.20 14.37 -0.77
N ILE A 193 -8.55 14.93 0.27
CA ILE A 193 -9.14 15.06 1.61
C ILE A 193 -10.42 15.91 1.54
N THR A 194 -10.38 17.06 0.86
CA THR A 194 -11.53 17.97 0.75
C THR A 194 -12.69 17.29 0.03
N THR A 195 -12.40 16.58 -1.06
CA THR A 195 -13.38 15.83 -1.84
C THR A 195 -14.03 14.74 -0.99
N ALA A 196 -13.24 13.98 -0.22
CA ALA A 196 -13.77 12.95 0.67
C ALA A 196 -14.72 13.54 1.73
N PHE A 197 -14.39 14.69 2.34
CA PHE A 197 -15.28 15.36 3.29
C PHE A 197 -16.57 15.90 2.66
N GLN A 198 -16.49 16.45 1.44
CA GLN A 198 -17.67 16.92 0.71
C GLN A 198 -18.64 15.76 0.41
N VAL A 199 -18.11 14.62 -0.04
CA VAL A 199 -18.92 13.41 -0.29
C VAL A 199 -19.55 12.91 1.00
N ALA A 200 -18.79 12.80 2.09
CA ALA A 200 -19.28 12.36 3.38
C ALA A 200 -20.42 13.26 3.92
N LYS A 201 -20.28 14.58 3.77
CA LYS A 201 -21.33 15.55 4.13
C LYS A 201 -22.60 15.32 3.31
N GLY A 202 -22.49 15.19 1.99
CA GLY A 202 -23.64 14.96 1.12
C GLY A 202 -24.39 13.64 1.39
N VAL A 203 -23.66 12.58 1.76
CA VAL A 203 -24.27 11.31 2.19
C VAL A 203 -25.04 11.48 3.50
N ASN A 204 -24.45 12.17 4.49
CA ASN A 204 -25.09 12.42 5.78
C ASN A 204 -26.36 13.27 5.66
N GLU A 205 -26.35 14.29 4.80
CA GLU A 205 -27.53 15.12 4.54
C GLU A 205 -28.68 14.31 3.93
N LYS A 206 -28.38 13.46 2.92
CA LYS A 206 -29.37 12.56 2.32
C LYS A 206 -29.93 11.51 3.28
N ALA A 207 -29.11 11.04 4.22
CA ALA A 207 -29.55 10.10 5.24
C ALA A 207 -30.49 10.73 6.27
N ARG A 208 -30.33 12.04 6.56
CA ARG A 208 -31.19 12.79 7.48
C ARG A 208 -32.51 13.25 6.86
N SER A 209 -32.57 13.35 5.52
CA SER A 209 -33.79 13.75 4.80
C SER A 209 -34.74 12.57 4.49
N LYS A 210 -34.40 11.35 4.91
CA LYS A 210 -35.23 10.14 4.80
C LYS A 210 -35.73 9.73 6.17
#